data_AF-Q1NC01-F1
#
_entry.id   AF-Q1NC01-F1
#
_cell.length_a   1.000
_cell.length_b   1.000
_cell.length_c   1.000
_cell.angle_alpha   90.00
_cell.angle_beta   90.00
_cell.angle_gamma   90.00
#
_symmetry.space_group_name_H-M   'P 1'
#
loop_
_entity.id
_entity.type
_entity.pdbx_description
1 polymer ?
#
loop_
_entity_poly.entity_id
_entity_poly.type
_entity_poly.pdbx_seq_one_letter_code
_entity_poly.pdbx_strand_id
1 'polypeptide(L)'
;MRALSAAIICALVPVTAAHAVEVPRGGPSDPRVKFVEYEETEVYRIVGTFRTATQIVLSDDETIQHVALGDTVSWEVAVAGHILFLKPRERAGPTNLIVTTSRGGELRSYPAATFSLRTRRC
;
A
#
# COMPACT_ATOMS: atom_id res chain seq x y z
N MET A 1 -3.79 9.72 -66.90
CA MET A 1 -3.19 10.39 -65.71
C MET A 1 -3.85 9.83 -64.46
N ARG A 2 -3.07 9.18 -63.60
CA ARG A 2 -3.52 8.41 -62.44
C ARG A 2 -3.68 9.35 -61.24
N ALA A 3 -4.88 9.46 -60.67
CA ALA A 3 -5.08 10.07 -59.36
C ALA A 3 -5.19 8.93 -58.34
N LEU A 4 -4.11 8.69 -57.60
CA LEU A 4 -4.07 7.77 -56.47
C LEU A 4 -4.64 8.50 -55.25
N SER A 5 -5.88 8.21 -54.89
CA SER A 5 -6.49 8.66 -53.63
C SER A 5 -5.87 7.89 -52.47
N ALA A 6 -5.01 8.55 -51.69
CA ALA A 6 -4.45 7.99 -50.48
C ALA A 6 -5.51 8.01 -49.36
N ALA A 7 -6.12 6.85 -49.08
CA ALA A 7 -6.98 6.67 -47.92
C ALA A 7 -6.11 6.63 -46.66
N ILE A 8 -6.21 7.66 -45.82
CA ILE A 8 -5.60 7.69 -44.49
C ILE A 8 -6.42 6.75 -43.60
N ILE A 9 -5.90 5.53 -43.40
CA ILE A 9 -6.43 4.57 -42.42
C ILE A 9 -5.94 5.05 -41.05
N CYS A 10 -6.83 5.70 -40.30
CA CYS A 10 -6.58 6.08 -38.92
C CYS A 10 -6.60 4.79 -38.07
N ALA A 11 -5.43 4.28 -37.70
CA ALA A 11 -5.30 3.11 -36.85
C ALA A 11 -5.82 3.44 -35.44
N LEU A 12 -6.95 2.85 -35.05
CA LEU A 12 -7.39 2.82 -33.65
C LEU A 12 -6.39 1.97 -32.85
N VAL A 13 -5.46 2.62 -32.18
CA VAL A 13 -4.61 1.98 -31.18
C VAL A 13 -5.47 1.75 -29.94
N PRO A 14 -5.59 0.52 -29.42
CA PRO A 14 -6.26 0.28 -28.15
C PRO A 14 -5.46 0.98 -27.05
N VAL A 15 -6.06 1.98 -26.42
CA VAL A 15 -5.56 2.59 -25.18
C VAL A 15 -5.66 1.51 -24.10
N THR A 16 -4.53 0.87 -23.78
CA THR A 16 -4.46 0.02 -22.59
C THR A 16 -4.58 0.92 -21.37
N ALA A 17 -5.53 0.60 -20.50
CA ALA A 17 -5.70 1.31 -19.24
C ALA A 17 -4.40 1.20 -18.43
N ALA A 18 -3.77 2.34 -18.15
CA ALA A 18 -2.65 2.38 -17.23
C ALA A 18 -3.22 2.10 -15.82
N HIS A 19 -2.80 0.98 -15.21
CA HIS A 19 -3.06 0.70 -13.80
C HIS A 19 -2.21 1.68 -12.98
N ALA A 20 -2.84 2.77 -12.55
CA ALA A 20 -2.21 3.74 -11.66
C ALA A 20 -2.19 3.16 -10.24
N VAL A 21 -1.00 3.15 -9.63
CA VAL A 21 -0.81 2.81 -8.21
C VAL A 21 -1.82 3.56 -7.36
N GLU A 22 -2.63 2.84 -6.59
CA GLU A 22 -3.67 3.46 -5.78
C GLU A 22 -3.03 4.21 -4.60
N VAL A 23 -3.13 5.55 -4.64
CA VAL A 23 -2.63 6.39 -3.54
C VAL A 23 -3.71 6.46 -2.46
N PRO A 24 -3.40 6.06 -1.21
CA PRO A 24 -4.37 6.08 -0.11
C PRO A 24 -5.04 7.45 0.04
N ARG A 25 -6.37 7.49 -0.13
CA ARG A 25 -7.14 8.75 -0.05
C ARG A 25 -7.27 9.15 1.41
N GLY A 26 -7.04 10.44 1.68
CA GLY A 26 -7.26 11.00 3.01
C GLY A 26 -8.73 10.93 3.40
N GLY A 27 -9.01 10.58 4.65
CA GLY A 27 -10.36 10.63 5.19
C GLY A 27 -10.91 12.06 5.21
N PRO A 28 -12.24 12.23 5.16
CA PRO A 28 -12.88 13.54 5.11
C PRO A 28 -12.62 14.40 6.36
N SER A 29 -12.38 13.78 7.52
CA SER A 29 -12.16 14.49 8.80
C SER A 29 -10.69 14.67 9.20
N ASP A 30 -9.82 13.72 8.86
CA ASP A 30 -8.37 13.84 9.07
C ASP A 30 -7.62 13.26 7.85
N PRO A 31 -6.84 14.08 7.11
CA PRO A 31 -6.12 13.63 5.92
C PRO A 31 -4.99 12.64 6.22
N ARG A 32 -4.63 12.42 7.48
CA ARG A 32 -3.66 11.41 7.93
C ARG A 32 -4.26 10.02 8.02
N VAL A 33 -5.57 9.93 8.25
CA VAL A 33 -6.29 8.65 8.15
C VAL A 33 -6.45 8.35 6.68
N LYS A 34 -6.01 7.17 6.27
CA LYS A 34 -6.04 6.75 4.88
C LYS A 34 -6.88 5.50 4.74
N PHE A 35 -7.74 5.48 3.74
CA PHE A 35 -8.53 4.32 3.37
C PHE A 35 -8.08 3.81 2.00
N VAL A 36 -7.99 2.50 1.89
CA VAL A 36 -7.56 1.79 0.67
C VAL A 36 -8.34 0.50 0.59
N GLU A 37 -8.83 0.18 -0.61
CA GLU A 37 -9.40 -1.13 -0.89
C GLU A 37 -8.27 -2.14 -1.16
N TYR A 38 -8.44 -3.34 -0.63
CA TYR A 38 -7.46 -4.40 -0.82
C TYR A 38 -7.47 -4.91 -2.27
N GLU A 39 -6.29 -5.03 -2.85
CA GLU A 39 -6.00 -5.58 -4.16
C GLU A 39 -4.74 -6.45 -4.05
N GLU A 40 -4.79 -7.67 -4.57
CA GLU A 40 -3.75 -8.69 -4.36
C GLU A 40 -2.44 -8.34 -5.08
N THR A 41 -2.53 -7.56 -6.15
CA THR A 41 -1.39 -7.16 -6.97
C THR A 41 -0.79 -5.82 -6.57
N GLU A 42 -1.41 -5.11 -5.63
CA GLU A 42 -0.99 -3.77 -5.22
C GLU A 42 -0.05 -3.79 -4.02
N VAL A 43 0.75 -2.74 -3.94
CA VAL A 43 1.77 -2.57 -2.91
C VAL A 43 1.53 -1.25 -2.20
N TYR A 44 1.24 -1.34 -0.90
CA TYR A 44 0.84 -0.16 -0.14
C TYR A 44 2.03 0.56 0.47
N ARG A 45 2.11 1.88 0.22
CA ARG A 45 3.06 2.77 0.90
C ARG A 45 2.44 3.30 2.19
N ILE A 46 3.09 3.01 3.30
CA ILE A 46 2.69 3.49 4.63
C ILE A 46 3.74 4.47 5.12
N VAL A 47 3.32 5.63 5.62
CA VAL A 47 4.25 6.67 6.08
C VAL A 47 4.26 6.70 7.60
N GLY A 48 5.40 6.39 8.19
CA GLY A 48 5.64 6.47 9.63
C GLY A 48 6.21 7.83 10.04
N THR A 49 6.02 8.21 11.30
CA THR A 49 6.68 9.38 11.90
C THR A 49 7.41 8.92 13.17
N PHE A 50 8.63 9.42 13.37
CA PHE A 50 9.45 9.02 14.53
C PHE A 50 8.69 9.29 15.84
N ARG A 51 8.73 8.33 16.77
CA ARG A 51 7.99 8.34 18.04
C ARG A 51 6.46 8.36 17.92
N THR A 52 5.92 8.11 16.73
CA THR A 52 4.48 7.98 16.49
C THR A 52 4.17 6.56 16.04
N ALA A 53 3.15 5.93 16.64
CA ALA A 53 2.64 4.65 16.15
C ALA A 53 1.66 4.89 15.01
N THR A 54 1.78 4.09 13.95
CA THR A 54 0.81 4.00 12.87
C THR A 54 -0.03 2.75 13.09
N GLN A 55 -1.36 2.91 13.01
CA GLN A 55 -2.30 1.81 13.10
C GLN A 55 -2.80 1.44 11.70
N ILE A 56 -2.82 0.16 11.40
CA ILE A 56 -3.42 -0.43 10.20
C ILE A 56 -4.54 -1.33 10.68
N VAL A 57 -5.76 -1.05 10.23
CA VAL A 57 -6.95 -1.81 10.58
C VAL A 57 -7.35 -2.60 9.35
N LEU A 58 -7.30 -3.92 9.47
CA LEU A 58 -7.79 -4.84 8.45
C LEU A 58 -9.28 -5.09 8.66
N SER A 59 -9.89 -5.91 7.80
CA SER A 59 -11.30 -6.26 7.96
C SER A 59 -11.51 -6.99 9.30
N ASP A 60 -12.67 -6.81 9.93
CA ASP A 60 -12.98 -7.41 11.23
C ASP A 60 -13.07 -8.95 11.17
N ASP A 61 -13.30 -9.50 9.98
CA ASP A 61 -13.33 -10.93 9.68
C ASP A 61 -11.96 -11.51 9.24
N GLU A 62 -10.90 -10.71 9.25
CA GLU A 62 -9.54 -11.14 8.95
C GLU A 62 -8.74 -11.40 10.23
N THR A 63 -7.99 -12.50 10.25
CA THR A 63 -7.07 -12.83 11.35
C THR A 63 -5.63 -12.79 10.85
N ILE A 64 -4.79 -11.95 11.46
CA ILE A 64 -3.36 -11.87 11.13
C ILE A 64 -2.67 -13.17 11.58
N GLN A 65 -2.03 -13.86 10.63
CA GLN A 65 -1.32 -15.11 10.85
C GLN A 65 0.19 -14.85 10.99
N HIS A 66 0.75 -14.10 10.04
CA HIS A 66 2.18 -13.84 9.98
C HIS A 66 2.46 -12.41 9.60
N VAL A 67 3.54 -11.87 10.17
CA VAL A 67 4.06 -10.56 9.82
C VAL A 67 5.56 -10.68 9.62
N ALA A 68 6.03 -10.35 8.42
CA ALA A 68 7.45 -10.33 8.08
C ALA A 68 7.87 -8.89 7.81
N LEU A 69 8.89 -8.43 8.54
CA LEU A 69 9.42 -7.07 8.44
C LEU A 69 10.91 -7.16 8.10
N GLY A 70 11.39 -6.35 7.15
CA GLY A 70 12.78 -6.38 6.73
C GLY A 70 13.75 -5.85 7.79
N ASP A 71 13.48 -4.66 8.33
CA ASP A 71 14.31 -4.02 9.35
C ASP A 71 13.60 -3.99 10.71
N THR A 72 13.77 -5.07 11.47
CA THR A 72 13.20 -5.25 12.82
C THR A 72 13.96 -4.52 13.92
N VAL A 73 15.12 -3.94 13.61
CA VAL A 73 15.88 -3.13 14.57
C VAL A 73 15.28 -1.74 14.62
N SER A 74 15.09 -1.13 13.45
CA SER A 74 14.61 0.24 13.35
C SER A 74 13.08 0.35 13.46
N TRP A 75 12.35 -0.74 13.23
CA TRP A 75 10.89 -0.79 13.27
C TRP A 75 10.38 -1.84 14.26
N GLU A 76 9.39 -1.44 15.04
CA GLU A 76 8.65 -2.30 15.95
C GLU A 76 7.25 -2.58 15.39
N VAL A 77 6.80 -3.83 15.54
CA VAL A 77 5.50 -4.30 15.09
C VAL A 77 4.77 -4.98 16.24
N ALA A 78 3.48 -4.66 16.41
CA ALA A 78 2.61 -5.36 17.36
C ALA A 78 1.26 -5.68 16.70
N VAL A 79 0.69 -6.83 17.05
CA VAL A 79 -0.59 -7.32 16.51
C VAL A 79 -1.63 -7.37 17.64
N ALA A 80 -2.85 -6.91 17.35
CA ALA A 80 -4.00 -7.05 18.23
C ALA A 80 -5.24 -7.38 17.41
N GLY A 81 -5.57 -8.68 17.28
CA GLY A 81 -6.67 -9.13 16.42
C GLY A 81 -6.40 -8.84 14.94
N HIS A 82 -7.30 -8.07 14.31
CA HIS A 82 -7.18 -7.60 12.92
C HIS A 82 -6.41 -6.26 12.79
N ILE A 83 -5.83 -5.77 13.89
CA ILE A 83 -5.13 -4.48 13.95
C ILE A 83 -3.62 -4.72 14.03
N LEU A 84 -2.88 -4.01 13.19
CA LEU A 84 -1.42 -3.95 13.22
C LEU A 84 -0.94 -2.56 13.67
N PHE A 85 -0.02 -2.54 14.62
CA PHE A 85 0.68 -1.33 15.05
C PHE A 85 2.11 -1.35 14.54
N LEU A 86 2.53 -0.23 13.96
CA LEU A 86 3.88 -0.03 13.45
C LEU A 86 4.49 1.20 14.11
N LYS A 87 5.68 1.07 14.66
CA LYS A 87 6.35 2.17 15.35
C LYS A 87 7.83 2.22 15.00
N PRO A 88 8.35 3.32 14.44
CA PRO A 88 9.79 3.49 14.28
C PRO A 88 10.44 3.68 15.66
N ARG A 89 11.45 2.85 15.95
CA ARG A 89 12.25 2.92 17.18
C ARG A 89 13.33 4.00 17.10
N GLU A 90 13.79 4.30 15.89
CA GLU A 90 14.76 5.34 15.60
C GLU A 90 14.42 6.10 14.31
N ARG A 91 15.35 6.91 13.80
CA ARG A 91 15.22 7.51 12.46
C ARG A 91 15.48 6.43 11.40
N ALA A 92 14.54 5.51 11.27
CA ALA A 92 14.59 4.41 10.33
C ALA A 92 14.51 4.87 8.86
N GLY A 93 15.18 4.12 7.98
CA GLY A 93 15.00 4.23 6.53
C GLY A 93 13.74 3.50 6.05
N PRO A 94 13.44 3.58 4.74
CA PRO A 94 12.43 2.73 4.11
C PRO A 94 12.72 1.24 4.29
N THR A 95 11.70 0.46 4.64
CA THR A 95 11.75 -1.01 4.70
C THR A 95 10.48 -1.62 4.10
N ASN A 96 10.43 -2.96 4.03
CA ASN A 96 9.28 -3.74 3.59
C ASN A 96 8.59 -4.44 4.77
N LEU A 97 7.28 -4.62 4.65
CA LEU A 97 6.43 -5.41 5.53
C LEU A 97 5.55 -6.31 4.67
N ILE A 98 5.38 -7.55 5.08
CA ILE A 98 4.42 -8.47 4.48
C ILE A 98 3.54 -8.96 5.61
N VAL A 99 2.23 -8.79 5.47
CA VAL A 99 1.24 -9.29 6.43
C VAL A 99 0.46 -10.38 5.75
N THR A 100 0.43 -11.57 6.32
CA THR A 100 -0.44 -12.66 5.85
C THR A 100 -1.58 -12.80 6.84
N THR A 101 -2.80 -12.81 6.32
CA THR A 101 -4.03 -13.03 7.09
C THR A 101 -4.77 -14.26 6.61
N SER A 102 -5.70 -14.74 7.42
CA SER A 102 -6.72 -15.68 7.00
C SER A 102 -8.10 -15.07 7.13
N ARG A 103 -8.93 -15.26 6.11
CA ARG A 103 -10.35 -14.92 6.09
C ARG A 103 -11.15 -16.17 5.76
N GLY A 104 -11.89 -16.71 6.72
CA GLY A 104 -12.70 -17.91 6.50
C GLY A 104 -11.92 -19.15 6.01
N GLY A 105 -10.61 -19.24 6.30
CA GLY A 105 -9.73 -20.34 5.86
C GLY A 105 -8.94 -20.07 4.58
N GLU A 106 -9.23 -19.00 3.85
CA GLU A 106 -8.43 -18.55 2.70
C GLU A 106 -7.30 -17.63 3.18
N LEU A 107 -6.08 -17.81 2.67
CA LEU A 107 -4.93 -16.97 3.01
C LEU A 107 -4.85 -15.77 2.07
N ARG A 108 -4.65 -14.58 2.65
CA ARG A 108 -4.43 -13.33 1.91
C ARG A 108 -3.12 -12.69 2.34
N SER A 109 -2.34 -12.19 1.40
CA SER A 109 -1.07 -11.51 1.68
C SER A 109 -1.14 -10.04 1.28
N TYR A 110 -0.75 -9.17 2.19
CA TYR A 110 -0.69 -7.73 2.03
C TYR A 110 0.78 -7.34 1.96
N PRO A 111 1.39 -7.31 0.76
CA PRO A 111 2.73 -6.76 0.60
C PRO A 111 2.68 -5.24 0.73
N ALA A 112 3.43 -4.70 1.69
CA ALA A 112 3.67 -3.26 1.81
C ALA A 112 5.17 -3.00 1.60
N ALA A 113 5.54 -2.48 0.42
CA ALA A 113 6.97 -2.39 0.04
C ALA A 113 7.64 -1.08 0.42
N THR A 114 6.95 -0.13 1.07
CA THR A 114 7.62 1.13 1.45
C THR A 114 7.03 1.73 2.72
N PHE A 115 7.74 1.56 3.83
CA PHE A 115 7.52 2.32 5.07
C PHE A 115 8.41 3.56 5.09
N SER A 116 7.92 4.70 4.60
CA SER A 116 8.75 5.91 4.55
C SER A 116 8.60 6.73 5.83
N LEU A 117 9.71 7.10 6.44
CA LEU A 117 9.70 7.99 7.60
C LEU A 117 9.64 9.45 7.14
N ARG A 118 8.57 10.17 7.51
CA ARG A 118 8.51 11.62 7.33
C ARG A 118 8.95 12.28 8.63
N THR A 119 10.17 12.81 8.65
CA THR A 119 10.59 13.69 9.75
C THR A 119 9.80 14.99 9.62
N ARG A 120 8.97 15.33 10.62
CA ARG A 120 8.47 16.70 10.71
C ARG A 120 9.64 17.56 11.16
N ARG A 121 10.14 18.43 10.28
CA ARG A 121 10.83 19.63 10.77
C ARG A 121 9.72 20.51 11.33
N CYS A 122 9.74 20.74 12.64
CA CYS A 122 9.07 21.88 13.23
C CYS A 122 9.73 23.16 12.71
#